data_AF-A0AA39TRY2-F1
#
_entry.id   AF-A0AA39TRY2-F1
#
_cell.length_a   1.000
_cell.length_b   1.000
_cell.length_c   1.000
_cell.angle_alpha   90.00
_cell.angle_beta   90.00
_cell.angle_gamma   90.00
#
_symmetry.space_group_name_H-M   'P 1'
#
loop_
_entity.id
_entity.type
_entity.pdbx_description
1 polymer ?
#
loop_
_entity_poly.entity_id
_entity_poly.type
_entity_poly.pdbx_seq_one_letter_code
_entity_poly.pdbx_strand_id
1 'polypeptide(L)'
;MDTSKTKGPGQNKRFWTEEEDNKLIESLLKLNNNGRFKSEGSFKPGHLKELEKKLHEKLPRCDLLAKPHIESRMKTLKTHFHIVHDMLTGLNCSGFGWDTEKKTVTAEKPV
;
A
#
# COMPACT_ATOMS: atom_id res chain seq x y z
N MET A 1 -1.55 2.90 -39.16
CA MET A 1 -0.31 3.01 -38.36
C MET A 1 -0.52 2.18 -37.12
N ASP A 2 -0.15 0.90 -37.19
CA ASP A 2 -0.19 -0.02 -36.05
C ASP A 2 0.93 0.34 -35.07
N THR A 3 0.58 0.84 -33.90
CA THR A 3 1.52 1.00 -32.80
C THR A 3 1.63 -0.33 -32.07
N SER A 4 2.60 -1.13 -32.49
CA SER A 4 2.99 -2.36 -31.80
C SER A 4 3.48 -2.02 -30.40
N LYS A 5 2.60 -2.21 -29.41
CA LYS A 5 2.93 -2.10 -27.99
C LYS A 5 3.95 -3.18 -27.66
N THR A 6 5.19 -2.78 -27.40
CA THR A 6 6.27 -3.70 -27.02
C THR A 6 5.92 -4.40 -25.70
N LYS A 7 5.95 -5.74 -25.71
CA LYS A 7 5.62 -6.60 -24.56
C LYS A 7 6.92 -7.13 -23.96
N GLY A 8 7.49 -6.40 -23.01
CA GLY A 8 8.65 -6.81 -22.21
C GLY A 8 8.34 -6.89 -20.71
N PRO A 9 9.13 -7.65 -19.92
CA PRO A 9 9.03 -7.66 -18.46
C PRO A 9 9.17 -6.23 -17.91
N GLY A 10 8.16 -5.74 -17.19
CA GLY A 10 8.15 -4.39 -16.60
C GLY A 10 7.51 -3.29 -17.45
N GLN A 11 7.15 -3.54 -18.72
CA GLN A 11 6.51 -2.52 -19.57
C GLN A 11 5.00 -2.34 -19.32
N ASN A 12 4.36 -3.29 -18.64
CA ASN A 12 2.98 -3.20 -18.14
C ASN A 12 2.93 -2.92 -16.62
N LYS A 13 3.94 -2.24 -16.07
CA LYS A 13 3.96 -1.91 -14.65
C LYS A 13 2.99 -0.76 -14.40
N ARG A 14 1.79 -1.07 -13.88
CA ARG A 14 0.87 -0.07 -13.38
C ARG A 14 1.48 0.62 -12.16
N PHE A 15 1.55 1.95 -12.20
CA PHE A 15 1.91 2.76 -11.05
C PHE A 15 0.65 3.12 -10.27
N TRP A 16 0.75 3.08 -8.94
CA TRP A 16 -0.29 3.58 -8.05
C TRP A 16 -0.09 5.08 -7.86
N THR A 17 -1.17 5.84 -7.98
CA THR A 17 -1.15 7.26 -7.63
C THR A 17 -1.27 7.44 -6.13
N GLU A 18 -0.86 8.61 -5.62
CA GLU A 18 -1.06 8.96 -4.22
C GLU A 18 -2.55 8.92 -3.83
N GLU A 19 -3.44 9.33 -4.74
CA GLU A 19 -4.88 9.26 -4.53
C GLU A 19 -5.36 7.81 -4.38
N GLU A 20 -4.93 6.92 -5.27
CA GLU A 20 -5.27 5.49 -5.19
C GLU A 20 -4.79 4.88 -3.87
N ASP A 21 -3.57 5.20 -3.43
CA ASP A 21 -3.02 4.75 -2.16
C ASP A 21 -3.82 5.27 -0.96
N ASN A 22 -4.12 6.58 -0.94
CA ASN A 22 -4.89 7.20 0.12
C ASN A 22 -6.27 6.54 0.23
N LYS A 23 -6.94 6.28 -0.90
CA LYS A 23 -8.25 5.61 -0.91
C LYS A 23 -8.15 4.13 -0.52
N LEU A 24 -7.06 3.44 -0.86
CA LEU A 24 -6.81 2.08 -0.39
C LEU A 24 -6.64 2.03 1.13
N ILE A 25 -5.77 2.88 1.69
CA ILE A 25 -5.51 2.97 3.13
C ILE A 25 -6.80 3.32 3.90
N GLU A 26 -7.53 4.34 3.43
CA GLU A 26 -8.81 4.73 4.02
C GLU A 26 -9.83 3.57 4.00
N SER A 27 -9.87 2.80 2.91
CA SER A 27 -10.78 1.66 2.77
C SER A 27 -10.37 0.50 3.66
N LEU A 28 -9.07 0.25 3.85
CA LEU A 28 -8.53 -0.75 4.78
C LEU A 28 -8.87 -0.41 6.22
N LEU A 29 -8.69 0.86 6.63
CA LEU A 29 -9.03 1.33 7.97
C LEU A 29 -10.53 1.15 8.26
N LYS A 30 -11.39 1.57 7.32
CA LYS A 30 -12.84 1.34 7.42
C LYS A 30 -13.18 -0.15 7.50
N LEU A 31 -12.52 -0.99 6.71
CA LEU A 31 -12.75 -2.43 6.71
C LEU A 31 -12.36 -3.08 8.05
N ASN A 32 -11.23 -2.65 8.64
CA ASN A 32 -10.77 -3.07 9.96
C ASN A 32 -11.76 -2.65 11.06
N ASN A 33 -12.19 -1.38 11.06
CA ASN A 33 -13.06 -0.83 12.09
C ASN A 33 -14.47 -1.43 12.04
N ASN A 34 -14.97 -1.79 10.86
CA ASN A 34 -16.27 -2.44 10.71
C ASN A 34 -16.31 -3.87 11.28
N GLY A 35 -15.16 -4.48 11.60
CA GLY A 35 -15.04 -5.80 12.23
C GLY A 35 -15.44 -7.00 11.36
N ARG A 36 -16.27 -6.80 10.32
CA ARG A 36 -16.83 -7.86 9.46
C ARG A 36 -15.75 -8.78 8.86
N PHE A 37 -14.64 -8.20 8.42
CA PHE A 37 -13.52 -8.92 7.82
C PHE A 37 -12.33 -9.08 8.76
N LYS A 38 -12.46 -8.71 10.03
CA LYS A 38 -11.36 -8.86 11.00
C LYS A 38 -11.16 -10.34 11.34
N SER A 39 -9.91 -10.78 11.31
CA SER A 39 -9.42 -12.06 11.80
C SER A 39 -8.24 -11.79 12.74
N GLU A 40 -7.83 -12.77 13.56
CA GLU A 40 -6.63 -12.64 14.40
C GLU A 40 -5.42 -12.26 13.53
N GLY A 41 -4.90 -11.05 13.72
CA GLY A 41 -3.77 -10.47 12.99
C GLY A 41 -3.93 -10.33 11.46
N SER A 42 -5.12 -10.54 10.90
CA SER A 42 -5.31 -10.63 9.44
C SER A 42 -6.74 -10.30 8.99
N PHE A 43 -6.98 -10.30 7.68
CA PHE A 43 -8.33 -10.17 7.11
C PHE A 43 -8.89 -11.52 6.69
N LYS A 44 -10.19 -11.72 6.89
CA LYS A 44 -10.94 -12.89 6.40
C LYS A 44 -10.88 -12.99 4.86
N PRO A 45 -11.08 -14.19 4.29
CA PRO A 45 -11.24 -14.36 2.85
C PRO A 45 -12.30 -13.42 2.26
N GLY A 46 -12.10 -12.97 1.02
CA GLY A 46 -13.00 -12.06 0.33
C GLY A 46 -12.75 -10.57 0.57
N HIS A 47 -11.90 -10.18 1.53
CA HIS A 47 -11.59 -8.77 1.80
C HIS A 47 -11.07 -8.00 0.57
N LEU A 48 -10.28 -8.64 -0.31
CA LEU A 48 -9.78 -8.02 -1.53
C LEU A 48 -10.90 -7.63 -2.51
N LYS A 49 -11.97 -8.44 -2.59
CA LYS A 49 -13.13 -8.16 -3.44
C LYS A 49 -13.98 -7.02 -2.88
N GLU A 50 -14.11 -6.96 -1.56
CA GLU A 50 -14.74 -5.82 -0.90
C GLU A 50 -13.94 -4.52 -1.10
N LEU A 51 -12.60 -4.59 -1.05
CA LEU A 51 -11.73 -3.44 -1.32
C LEU A 51 -11.83 -2.97 -2.77
N GLU A 52 -11.84 -3.90 -3.73
CA GLU A 52 -12.06 -3.60 -5.16
C GLU A 52 -13.39 -2.85 -5.35
N LYS A 53 -14.48 -3.35 -4.78
CA LYS A 53 -15.79 -2.69 -4.84
C LYS A 53 -15.74 -1.26 -4.28
N LYS A 54 -15.19 -1.09 -3.08
CA LYS A 54 -15.07 0.22 -2.42
C LYS A 54 -14.20 1.20 -3.19
N LEU A 55 -13.14 0.70 -3.84
CA LEU A 55 -12.28 1.52 -4.66
C LEU A 55 -12.98 1.98 -5.93
N HIS A 56 -13.74 1.13 -6.61
CA HIS A 56 -14.57 1.57 -7.75
C HIS A 56 -15.66 2.56 -7.34
N GLU A 57 -16.27 2.41 -6.16
CA GLU A 57 -17.23 3.38 -5.62
C GLU A 57 -16.58 4.76 -5.36
N LYS A 58 -15.35 4.77 -4.84
CA LYS A 58 -14.60 5.99 -4.50
C LYS A 58 -13.88 6.62 -5.68
N LEU A 59 -13.49 5.80 -6.65
CA LEU A 59 -12.70 6.15 -7.83
C LEU A 59 -13.39 5.53 -9.05
N PRO A 60 -14.46 6.16 -9.59
CA PRO A 60 -15.30 5.59 -10.65
C PRO A 60 -14.57 5.32 -11.98
N ARG A 61 -13.33 5.80 -12.11
CA ARG A 61 -12.49 5.62 -13.30
C ARG A 61 -11.29 4.69 -13.06
N CYS A 62 -11.12 4.13 -11.86
CA CYS A 62 -10.02 3.21 -11.62
C CYS A 62 -10.38 1.81 -12.12
N ASP A 63 -9.37 1.14 -12.68
CA ASP A 63 -9.39 -0.24 -13.19
C ASP A 63 -8.58 -1.16 -12.23
N LEU A 64 -8.68 -0.87 -10.93
CA LEU A 64 -7.97 -1.58 -9.87
C LEU A 64 -8.66 -2.89 -9.53
N LEU A 65 -8.04 -3.99 -9.93
CA LEU A 65 -8.55 -5.33 -9.63
C LEU A 65 -8.09 -5.83 -8.25
N ALA A 66 -8.97 -6.60 -7.60
CA ALA A 66 -8.64 -7.30 -6.35
C ALA A 66 -7.32 -8.08 -6.46
N LYS A 67 -7.16 -8.79 -7.58
CA LYS A 67 -5.92 -9.43 -8.01
C LYS A 67 -5.68 -9.07 -9.49
N PRO A 68 -4.45 -8.71 -9.89
CA PRO A 68 -3.23 -8.69 -9.06
C PRO A 68 -2.99 -7.34 -8.34
N HIS A 69 -3.76 -6.28 -8.63
CA HIS A 69 -3.37 -4.91 -8.27
C HIS A 69 -3.42 -4.64 -6.76
N ILE A 70 -4.58 -4.83 -6.13
CA ILE A 70 -4.77 -4.50 -4.70
C ILE A 70 -3.94 -5.43 -3.81
N GLU A 71 -3.94 -6.73 -4.08
CA GLU A 71 -3.13 -7.70 -3.34
C GLU A 71 -1.64 -7.32 -3.35
N SER A 72 -1.11 -6.99 -4.53
CA SER A 72 0.30 -6.60 -4.69
C SER A 72 0.60 -5.32 -3.90
N ARG A 73 -0.25 -4.29 -4.02
CA ARG A 73 -0.02 -3.02 -3.33
C ARG A 73 -0.07 -3.15 -1.81
N MET A 74 -1.02 -3.92 -1.28
CA MET A 74 -1.09 -4.21 0.16
C MET A 74 0.18 -4.88 0.67
N LYS A 75 0.74 -5.85 -0.08
CA LYS A 75 2.01 -6.48 0.28
C LYS A 75 3.15 -5.46 0.29
N THR A 76 3.24 -4.60 -0.73
CA THR A 76 4.25 -3.53 -0.79
C THR A 76 4.14 -2.58 0.40
N LEU A 77 2.93 -2.07 0.70
CA LEU A 77 2.71 -1.17 1.83
C LEU A 77 3.07 -1.81 3.17
N LYS A 78 2.71 -3.08 3.38
CA LYS A 78 3.07 -3.84 4.59
C LYS A 78 4.58 -4.00 4.72
N THR A 79 5.29 -4.33 3.63
CA THR A 79 6.74 -4.44 3.63
C THR A 79 7.42 -3.10 3.94
N HIS A 80 6.99 -2.02 3.28
CA HIS A 80 7.56 -0.69 3.55
C HIS A 80 7.31 -0.24 4.99
N PHE A 81 6.12 -0.50 5.52
CA PHE A 81 5.82 -0.22 6.92
C PHE A 81 6.76 -0.97 7.86
N HIS A 82 6.97 -2.28 7.67
CA HIS A 82 7.91 -3.03 8.51
C HIS A 82 9.34 -2.49 8.41
N ILE A 83 9.82 -2.12 7.22
CA ILE A 83 11.16 -1.54 7.06
C ILE A 83 11.28 -0.24 7.87
N VAL A 84 10.31 0.67 7.73
CA VAL A 84 10.32 1.93 8.48
C VAL A 84 10.18 1.69 9.98
N HIS A 85 9.31 0.76 10.39
CA HIS A 85 9.14 0.38 11.78
C HIS A 85 10.45 -0.16 12.37
N ASP A 86 11.12 -1.10 11.68
CA ASP A 86 12.39 -1.68 12.10
C ASP A 86 13.50 -0.62 12.18
N MET A 87 13.53 0.34 11.25
CA MET A 87 14.46 1.48 11.34
C MET A 87 14.21 2.32 12.60
N LEU A 88 12.96 2.55 12.98
CA LEU A 88 12.60 3.42 14.11
C LEU A 88 12.66 2.73 15.47
N THR A 89 12.43 1.41 15.53
CA THR A 89 12.32 0.67 16.80
C THR A 89 13.37 -0.43 16.97
N GLY A 90 14.13 -0.73 15.92
CA GLY A 90 15.10 -1.82 15.91
C GLY A 90 16.32 -1.52 16.77
N LEU A 91 16.73 -2.50 17.57
CA LEU A 91 17.88 -2.38 18.49
C LEU A 91 19.19 -2.01 17.80
N ASN A 92 19.35 -2.40 16.52
CA ASN A 92 20.55 -2.15 15.72
C ASN A 92 20.41 -0.93 14.78
N CYS A 93 19.31 -0.18 14.89
CA CYS A 93 19.00 0.97 14.04
C CYS A 93 19.02 2.28 14.85
N SER A 94 19.90 2.37 15.84
CA SER A 94 20.12 3.62 16.59
C SER A 94 20.53 4.76 15.65
N GLY A 95 20.01 5.96 15.89
CA GLY A 95 20.30 7.17 15.09
C GLY A 95 19.27 7.45 13.98
N PHE A 96 18.28 6.58 13.77
CA PHE A 96 17.10 6.90 12.98
C PHE A 96 15.99 7.53 13.84
N GLY A 97 15.27 8.48 13.26
CA GLY A 97 14.15 9.18 13.89
C GLY A 97 13.01 9.43 12.91
N TRP A 98 11.91 9.97 13.42
CA TRP A 98 10.74 10.32 12.60
C TRP A 98 10.46 11.82 12.70
N ASP A 99 10.49 12.52 11.57
CA ASP A 99 10.04 13.91 11.46
C ASP A 99 8.52 13.93 11.25
N THR A 100 7.78 14.32 12.29
CA THR A 100 6.33 14.38 12.25
C THR A 100 5.77 15.48 11.36
N GLU A 101 6.54 16.53 11.09
CA GLU A 101 6.13 17.66 10.25
C GLU A 101 6.30 17.30 8.77
N LYS A 102 7.48 16.82 8.40
CA LYS A 102 7.82 16.46 7.02
C LYS A 102 7.34 15.07 6.61
N LYS A 103 6.92 14.24 7.58
CA LYS A 103 6.53 12.84 7.38
C LYS A 103 7.64 12.00 6.76
N THR A 104 8.87 12.18 7.24
CA THR A 104 10.07 11.51 6.73
C THR A 104 10.88 10.86 7.84
N VAL A 105 11.56 9.76 7.50
CA VAL A 105 12.60 9.18 8.36
C VAL A 105 13.83 10.09 8.33
N THR A 106 14.37 10.41 9.50
CA THR A 106 15.62 11.17 9.67
C THR A 106 16.74 10.24 10.11
N ALA A 107 17.97 10.58 9.78
CA ALA A 107 19.15 9.89 10.28
C ALA A 107 20.16 10.91 10.82
N GLU A 108 20.85 10.55 11.90
CA GLU A 108 22.00 11.30 12.37
C GLU A 108 23.09 11.34 11.30
N LYS A 109 23.84 12.44 11.24
CA LYS A 109 24.98 12.53 10.33
C LYS A 109 26.07 11.57 10.79
N PRO A 110 26.71 10.82 9.88
CA PRO A 110 27.91 10.07 10.22
C PRO A 110 28.98 11.03 10.78
N VAL A 111 29.65 10.62 11.85
CA VAL A 111 30.81 11.31 12.44
C VAL A 111 32.04 11.08 11.58
#